data_AF-A0A1I7IWC0-F1
#
_entry.id   AF-A0A1I7IWC0-F1
#
_cell.length_a   1.000
_cell.length_b   1.000
_cell.length_c   1.000
_cell.angle_alpha   90.00
_cell.angle_beta   90.00
_cell.angle_gamma   90.00
#
_symmetry.space_group_name_H-M   'P 1'
#
loop_
_entity.id
_entity.type
_entity.pdbx_description
1 polymer ?
#
loop_
_entity_poly.entity_id
_entity_poly.type
_entity_poly.pdbx_seq_one_letter_code
_entity_poly.pdbx_strand_id
1 'polypeptide(L)'
;MSVASVKQLIKKIVFPTYTHEKIYVIDQTNLTKKLQFSTTLKPLGKWYITAGNHWLCHSELTLADFQKNFIQQAQVSADEAQKLEFTTDYLPFSEILGL
;
A
#
# COMPACT_ATOMS: atom_id res chain seq x y z
N MET A 1 -27.08 10.90 22.39
CA MET A 1 -25.73 10.63 21.85
C MET A 1 -25.68 11.04 20.40
N SER A 2 -24.65 11.78 19.97
CA SER A 2 -24.52 12.27 18.59
C SER A 2 -24.08 11.16 17.64
N VAL A 3 -24.56 11.18 16.40
CA VAL A 3 -24.16 10.25 15.32
C VAL A 3 -22.64 10.28 15.09
N ALA A 4 -21.99 11.42 15.35
CA ALA A 4 -20.53 11.55 15.27
C ALA A 4 -19.80 10.71 16.34
N SER A 5 -20.35 10.68 17.56
CA SER A 5 -19.80 9.88 18.67
C SER A 5 -19.95 8.38 18.41
N VAL A 6 -21.06 7.96 17.80
CA VAL A 6 -21.31 6.58 17.40
C VAL A 6 -20.34 6.16 16.29
N LYS A 7 -20.11 7.01 15.28
CA LYS A 7 -19.10 6.75 14.23
C LYS A 7 -17.68 6.61 14.80
N GLN A 8 -17.30 7.43 15.78
CA GLN A 8 -15.99 7.32 16.44
C GLN A 8 -15.86 6.05 17.27
N LEU A 9 -16.93 5.62 17.95
CA LEU A 9 -16.96 4.36 18.70
C LEU A 9 -16.87 3.14 17.78
N ILE A 10 -17.62 3.11 16.68
CA ILE A 10 -17.54 2.04 15.67
C ILE A 10 -16.15 2.02 15.05
N LYS A 11 -15.56 3.18 14.70
CA LYS A 11 -14.17 3.25 14.24
C LYS A 11 -13.19 2.67 15.26
N LYS A 12 -13.36 2.91 16.56
CA LYS A 12 -12.47 2.35 17.60
C LYS A 12 -12.65 0.85 17.83
N ILE A 13 -13.87 0.34 17.67
CA ILE A 13 -14.18 -1.09 17.87
C ILE A 13 -13.74 -1.92 16.66
N VAL A 14 -13.96 -1.40 15.45
CA VAL A 14 -13.55 -2.05 14.19
C VAL A 14 -12.07 -1.80 13.90
N PHE A 15 -11.53 -0.65 14.31
CA PHE A 15 -10.13 -0.28 14.15
C PHE A 15 -9.49 0.08 15.49
N PRO A 16 -9.12 -0.92 16.31
CA PRO A 16 -8.24 -0.69 17.45
C PRO A 16 -6.98 0.02 16.97
N THR A 17 -6.58 1.07 17.67
CA THR A 17 -5.54 2.05 17.30
C THR A 17 -4.13 1.46 17.07
N TYR A 18 -3.98 0.14 17.22
CA TYR A 18 -2.71 -0.60 17.17
C TYR A 18 -2.83 -1.95 16.45
N THR A 19 -3.98 -2.29 15.85
CA THR A 19 -4.14 -3.57 15.15
C THR A 19 -3.97 -3.48 13.65
N HIS A 20 -3.71 -2.29 13.08
CA HIS A 20 -3.61 -2.10 11.63
C HIS A 20 -2.27 -1.49 11.25
N GLU A 21 -1.60 -2.07 10.27
CA GLU A 21 -0.40 -1.54 9.66
C GLU A 21 -0.77 -0.72 8.42
N LYS A 22 -0.27 0.51 8.34
CA LYS A 22 -0.43 1.34 7.14
C LYS A 22 0.33 0.70 6.00
N ILE A 23 -0.35 0.42 4.91
CA ILE A 23 0.24 -0.16 3.71
C ILE A 23 -0.02 0.74 2.50
N TYR A 24 0.85 0.61 1.51
CA TYR A 24 0.71 1.22 0.20
C TYR A 24 0.25 0.15 -0.78
N VAL A 25 -0.85 0.44 -1.47
CA VAL A 25 -1.39 -0.38 -2.54
C VAL A 25 -0.98 0.25 -3.85
N ILE A 26 -0.39 -0.56 -4.72
CA ILE A 26 0.08 -0.17 -6.05
C ILE A 26 -0.78 -0.95 -7.05
N ASP A 27 -1.67 -0.25 -7.75
CA ASP A 27 -2.50 -0.84 -8.79
C ASP A 27 -1.80 -0.80 -10.14
N GLN A 28 -1.65 -1.98 -10.74
CA GLN A 28 -1.02 -2.21 -12.03
C GLN A 28 -2.03 -2.61 -13.12
N THR A 29 -3.33 -2.50 -12.86
CA THR A 29 -4.39 -2.97 -13.78
C THR A 29 -4.34 -2.23 -15.12
N ASN A 30 -3.95 -0.95 -15.11
CA ASN A 30 -3.84 -0.13 -16.31
C ASN A 30 -2.46 -0.21 -16.99
N LEU A 31 -1.50 -0.96 -16.44
CA LEU A 31 -0.18 -1.10 -17.06
C LEU A 31 -0.23 -2.00 -18.29
N THR A 32 0.45 -1.58 -19.35
CA THR A 32 0.55 -2.37 -20.59
C THR A 32 1.42 -3.60 -20.37
N LYS A 33 2.42 -3.48 -19.50
CA LYS A 33 3.29 -4.58 -19.08
C LYS A 33 3.36 -4.61 -17.56
N LYS A 34 2.98 -5.74 -16.97
CA LYS A 34 3.06 -5.95 -15.52
C LYS A 34 4.50 -5.75 -15.03
N LEU A 35 4.65 -5.00 -13.96
CA LEU A 35 5.94 -4.87 -13.30
C LEU A 35 6.27 -6.20 -12.63
N GLN A 36 7.54 -6.56 -12.69
CA GLN A 36 8.05 -7.69 -11.94
C GLN A 36 8.77 -7.16 -10.72
N PHE A 37 8.57 -7.83 -9.58
CA PHE A 37 9.24 -7.42 -8.36
C PHE A 37 10.75 -7.59 -8.55
N SER A 38 11.50 -6.52 -8.31
CA SER A 38 12.95 -6.49 -8.45
C SER A 38 13.61 -6.35 -7.08
N THR A 39 14.82 -6.88 -6.94
CA THR A 39 15.66 -6.69 -5.74
C THR A 39 15.98 -5.23 -5.47
N THR A 40 15.86 -4.35 -6.48
CA THR A 40 15.97 -2.90 -6.33
C THR A 40 14.82 -2.29 -5.54
N LEU A 41 13.62 -2.88 -5.59
CA LEU A 41 12.44 -2.41 -4.84
C LEU A 41 12.44 -2.88 -3.38
N LYS A 42 13.19 -3.95 -3.07
CA LYS A 42 13.27 -4.55 -1.73
C LYS A 42 13.61 -3.58 -0.58
N PRO A 43 14.50 -2.57 -0.72
CA PRO A 43 14.79 -1.62 0.35
C PRO A 43 13.74 -0.50 0.49
N LEU A 44 12.78 -0.37 -0.44
CA LEU A 44 11.76 0.68 -0.36
C LEU A 44 10.66 0.39 0.66
N GLY A 45 10.60 -0.83 1.18
CA GLY A 45 9.57 -1.31 2.08
C GLY A 45 10.08 -2.47 2.91
N LYS A 46 9.53 -2.64 4.11
CA LYS A 46 9.85 -3.76 5.00
C LYS A 46 9.44 -5.10 4.40
N TRP A 47 8.28 -5.12 3.74
CA TRP A 47 7.75 -6.31 3.08
C TRP A 47 6.88 -5.93 1.89
N TYR A 48 6.71 -6.90 0.98
CA TYR A 48 5.92 -6.77 -0.24
C TYR A 48 5.05 -8.01 -0.44
N ILE A 49 3.80 -7.82 -0.80
CA ILE A 49 2.90 -8.87 -1.25
C ILE A 49 2.47 -8.52 -2.67
N THR A 50 2.70 -9.43 -3.61
CA THR A 50 2.30 -9.27 -5.01
C THR A 50 1.06 -10.12 -5.27
N ALA A 51 -0.12 -9.51 -5.25
CA ALA A 51 -1.40 -10.18 -5.48
C ALA A 51 -1.94 -9.84 -6.87
N GLY A 52 -1.48 -10.55 -7.90
CA GLY A 52 -1.96 -10.37 -9.27
C GLY A 52 -1.61 -9.00 -9.84
N ASN A 53 -2.60 -8.10 -9.91
CA ASN A 53 -2.45 -6.72 -10.40
C ASN A 53 -2.20 -5.70 -9.28
N HIS A 54 -2.41 -6.09 -8.03
CA HIS A 54 -2.24 -5.23 -6.88
C HIS A 54 -1.01 -5.64 -6.09
N TRP A 55 -0.13 -4.70 -5.82
CA TRP A 55 0.97 -4.92 -4.90
C TRP A 55 0.71 -4.17 -3.61
N LEU A 56 0.95 -4.85 -2.50
CA LEU A 56 0.86 -4.28 -1.16
C LEU A 56 2.28 -4.15 -0.63
N CYS A 57 2.59 -3.00 -0.07
CA CYS A 57 3.91 -2.68 0.47
C CYS A 57 3.75 -2.00 1.82
N HIS A 58 4.48 -2.45 2.82
CA HIS A 58 4.65 -1.67 4.05
C HIS A 58 5.97 -0.90 3.99
N SER A 59 5.90 0.43 4.11
CA SER A 59 7.07 1.31 4.10
C SER A 59 6.93 2.39 5.15
N GLU A 60 8.05 2.77 5.77
CA GLU A 60 8.15 3.89 6.70
C GLU A 60 8.24 5.25 5.97
N LEU A 61 8.46 5.23 4.65
CA LEU A 61 8.49 6.43 3.82
C LEU A 61 7.09 7.04 3.69
N THR A 62 7.02 8.33 3.43
CA THR A 62 5.76 8.98 3.05
C THR A 62 5.29 8.46 1.69
N LEU A 63 3.99 8.56 1.37
CA LEU A 63 3.46 8.07 0.09
C LEU A 63 4.13 8.76 -1.10
N ALA A 64 4.40 10.06 -1.00
CA ALA A 64 5.07 10.83 -2.05
C ALA A 64 6.52 10.38 -2.27
N ASP A 65 7.27 10.16 -1.18
CA ASP A 65 8.65 9.66 -1.27
C ASP A 65 8.68 8.22 -1.78
N PHE A 66 7.76 7.39 -1.31
CA PHE A 66 7.62 6.01 -1.76
C PHE A 66 7.33 5.97 -3.26
N GLN A 67 6.32 6.73 -3.74
CA GLN A 67 5.96 6.79 -5.15
C GLN A 67 7.14 7.25 -6.02
N LYS A 68 7.82 8.33 -5.61
CA LYS A 68 8.97 8.86 -6.34
C LYS A 68 10.10 7.83 -6.44
N ASN A 69 10.45 7.21 -5.32
CA ASN A 69 11.49 6.19 -5.30
C ASN A 69 11.07 4.93 -6.07
N PHE A 70 9.81 4.51 -5.95
CA PHE A 70 9.29 3.34 -6.67
C PHE A 70 9.38 3.54 -8.18
N ILE A 71 8.93 4.69 -8.70
CA ILE A 71 9.01 5.01 -10.13
C ILE A 71 10.46 5.04 -10.61
N GLN A 72 11.37 5.65 -9.83
CA GLN A 72 12.80 5.69 -10.16
C GLN A 72 13.43 4.29 -10.21
N GLN A 73 13.08 3.41 -9.26
CA GLN A 73 13.68 2.08 -9.12
C GLN A 73 13.02 1.01 -10.00
N ALA A 74 11.73 1.16 -10.31
CA ALA A 74 10.96 0.27 -11.18
C ALA A 74 11.28 0.46 -12.67
N GLN A 75 12.08 1.49 -13.01
CA GLN A 75 12.47 1.84 -14.39
C GLN A 75 11.28 1.91 -15.35
N VAL A 76 10.14 2.39 -14.85
CA VAL A 76 8.94 2.60 -15.66
C VAL A 76 9.08 3.86 -16.50
N SER A 77 8.57 3.82 -17.72
CA SER A 77 8.43 5.02 -18.55
C SER A 77 7.46 6.00 -17.89
N ALA A 78 7.59 7.29 -18.22
CA ALA A 78 6.69 8.33 -17.69
C ALA A 78 5.20 8.03 -17.97
N ASP A 79 4.91 7.44 -19.13
CA ASP A 79 3.57 6.99 -19.53
C ASP A 79 3.02 5.89 -18.62
N GLU A 80 3.82 4.87 -18.33
CA GLU A 80 3.41 3.76 -17.45
C GLU A 80 3.32 4.23 -15.98
N ALA A 81 4.18 5.17 -15.57
CA ALA A 81 4.12 5.77 -14.24
C ALA A 81 2.83 6.55 -13.98
N GLN A 82 2.22 7.15 -15.01
CA GLN A 82 0.92 7.82 -14.90
C GLN A 82 -0.26 6.84 -14.79
N LYS A 83 -0.09 5.61 -15.27
CA LYS A 83 -1.11 4.55 -15.19
C LYS A 83 -1.08 3.78 -13.87
N LEU A 84 0.01 3.92 -13.11
CA LEU A 84 0.14 3.36 -11.77
C LEU A 84 -0.65 4.21 -10.77
N GLU A 85 -1.59 3.58 -10.07
CA GLU A 85 -2.27 4.23 -8.95
C GLU A 85 -1.63 3.79 -7.63
N PHE A 86 -1.29 4.76 -6.79
CA PHE A 86 -0.77 4.53 -5.45
C PHE A 86 -1.81 4.99 -4.44
N THR A 87 -2.35 4.05 -3.68
CA THR A 87 -3.31 4.34 -2.60
C THR A 87 -2.75 3.87 -1.26
N THR A 88 -3.28 4.43 -0.19
CA THR A 88 -2.96 3.97 1.18
C THR A 88 -4.13 3.14 1.67
N ASP A 89 -3.82 1.98 2.23
CA ASP A 89 -4.79 1.14 2.92
C ASP A 89 -4.25 0.73 4.31
N TYR A 90 -5.07 0.06 5.09
CA TYR A 90 -4.76 -0.36 6.46
C TYR A 90 -5.07 -1.85 6.62
N LEU A 91 -4.02 -2.66 6.67
CA LEU A 91 -4.14 -4.11 6.84
C LEU A 91 -4.15 -4.46 8.33
N PRO A 92 -5.14 -5.21 8.84
CA PRO A 92 -5.09 -5.71 10.21
C PRO A 92 -3.94 -6.72 10.40
N PHE A 93 -3.20 -6.64 11.51
CA PHE A 93 -2.09 -7.53 11.87
C PHE A 93 -2.50 -9.02 11.89
N SER A 94 -3.77 -9.32 12.17
CA SER A 94 -4.30 -10.69 12.11
C SER A 94 -4.14 -11.31 10.72
N GLU A 95 -4.31 -10.52 9.65
CA GLU A 95 -4.14 -11.01 8.27
C GLU A 95 -2.67 -11.09 7.85
N ILE A 96 -1.80 -10.25 8.42
CA ILE A 96 -0.35 -10.26 8.14
C ILE A 96 0.32 -11.50 8.75
N LEU A 97 -0.13 -11.91 9.94
CA LEU A 97 0.43 -13.06 10.67
C LEU A 97 -0.22 -14.40 10.33
N GLY A 98 -1.28 -14.42 9.52
CA GLY A 98 -2.02 -15.64 9.18
C GLY A 98 -2.61 -16.35 10.40
N LEU A 99 -2.96 -15.59 11.44
CA LEU A 99 -3.54 -16.09 12.71
C LEU A 99 -5.07 -16.22 12.62
#